data_AF-A0A819DTF5-F1
#
_entry.id   AF-A0A819DTF5-F1
#
_cell.length_a   1.000
_cell.length_b   1.000
_cell.length_c   1.000
_cell.angle_alpha   90.00
_cell.angle_beta   90.00
_cell.angle_gamma   90.00
#
_symmetry.space_group_name_H-M   'P 1'
#
loop_
_entity.id
_entity.type
_entity.pdbx_description
1 polymer ?
#
loop_
_entity_poly.entity_id
_entity_poly.type
_entity_poly.pdbx_seq_one_letter_code
_entity_poly.pdbx_strand_id
1 'polypeptide(L)'
;MLQSRGVSDLLAAEKKAQELIEEARKRKNKRIKDAQSEAKAEIEHFKADRERQYKVLEQQQLGNRTQMTEQSSKETQIQIGALKSQYESNKQELLQRIITLVCDIKPEAHINARF
;
A
#
# COMPACT_ATOMS: atom_id res chain seq x y z
N MET A 1 -64.87 -48.54 27.96
CA MET A 1 -63.51 -48.98 27.57
C MET A 1 -63.02 -48.39 26.25
N LEU A 2 -63.85 -48.14 25.23
CA LEU A 2 -63.40 -47.52 23.96
C LEU A 2 -62.90 -46.05 24.10
N GLN A 3 -63.50 -45.25 24.99
CA GLN A 3 -63.09 -43.85 25.20
C GLN A 3 -61.64 -43.69 25.69
N SER A 4 -61.16 -44.60 26.55
CA SER A 4 -59.80 -44.51 27.11
C SER A 4 -58.72 -44.85 26.07
N ARG A 5 -59.03 -45.73 25.10
CA ARG A 5 -58.09 -46.13 24.04
C ARG A 5 -57.88 -45.01 23.01
N GLY A 6 -58.96 -44.33 22.60
CA GLY A 6 -58.88 -43.19 21.69
C GLY A 6 -58.09 -42.00 22.26
N VAL A 7 -58.22 -41.74 23.56
CA VAL A 7 -57.41 -40.69 24.23
C VAL A 7 -55.93 -41.07 24.25
N SER A 8 -55.59 -42.33 24.51
CA SER A 8 -54.20 -42.81 24.47
C SER A 8 -53.57 -42.69 23.08
N ASP A 9 -54.32 -42.99 22.02
CA ASP A 9 -53.82 -42.88 20.63
C ASP A 9 -53.59 -41.42 20.22
N LEU A 10 -54.47 -40.50 20.65
CA LEU A 10 -54.30 -39.06 20.43
C LEU A 10 -53.06 -38.52 21.16
N LEU A 11 -52.84 -38.91 22.42
CA LEU A 11 -51.65 -38.51 23.18
C LEU A 11 -50.35 -39.06 22.55
N ALA A 12 -50.37 -40.29 22.03
CA ALA A 12 -49.22 -40.86 21.32
C ALA A 12 -48.95 -40.14 19.98
N ALA A 13 -50.00 -39.76 19.25
CA ALA A 13 -49.89 -38.97 18.03
C ALA A 13 -49.36 -37.55 18.31
N GLU A 14 -49.83 -36.91 19.39
CA GLU A 14 -49.37 -35.61 19.84
C GLU A 14 -47.87 -35.64 20.17
N LYS A 15 -47.43 -36.63 20.94
CA LYS A 15 -46.00 -36.79 21.29
C LYS A 15 -45.13 -36.97 20.04
N LYS A 16 -45.55 -37.80 19.08
CA LYS A 16 -44.83 -37.98 17.81
C LYS A 16 -44.78 -36.69 16.99
N ALA A 17 -45.87 -35.93 16.95
CA ALA A 17 -45.91 -34.65 16.25
C ALA A 17 -44.95 -33.63 16.91
N GLN A 18 -44.94 -33.56 18.24
CA GLN A 18 -44.02 -32.69 18.99
C GLN A 18 -42.55 -33.08 18.73
N GLU A 19 -42.21 -34.38 18.78
CA GLU A 19 -40.86 -34.86 18.48
C GLU A 19 -40.42 -34.50 17.05
N LEU A 20 -41.29 -34.67 16.05
CA LEU A 20 -41.01 -34.30 14.66
C LEU A 20 -40.76 -32.79 14.51
N ILE A 21 -41.54 -31.95 15.20
CA ILE A 21 -41.38 -30.49 15.16
C ILE A 21 -40.06 -30.08 15.82
N GLU A 22 -39.71 -30.65 16.97
CA GLU A 22 -38.47 -30.36 17.67
C GLU A 22 -37.23 -30.83 16.88
N GLU A 23 -37.28 -32.00 16.24
CA GLU A 23 -36.24 -32.42 15.32
C GLU A 23 -36.08 -31.45 14.15
N ALA A 24 -37.18 -31.00 13.53
CA ALA A 24 -37.14 -30.05 12.44
C ALA A 24 -36.51 -28.70 12.87
N ARG A 25 -36.88 -28.20 14.06
CA ARG A 25 -36.29 -27.00 14.67
C ARG A 25 -34.80 -27.17 14.92
N LYS A 26 -34.39 -28.30 15.50
CA LYS A 26 -32.97 -28.61 15.77
C LYS A 26 -32.16 -28.67 14.47
N ARG A 27 -32.69 -29.32 13.42
CA ARG A 27 -32.05 -29.39 12.09
C ARG A 27 -31.91 -28.00 11.45
N LYS A 28 -32.96 -27.17 11.53
CA LYS A 28 -32.90 -25.77 11.05
C LYS A 28 -31.84 -24.97 11.78
N ASN A 29 -31.83 -25.02 13.11
CA ASN A 29 -30.84 -24.29 13.93
C ASN A 29 -29.41 -24.77 13.67
N LYS A 30 -29.22 -26.08 13.46
CA LYS A 30 -27.92 -26.62 13.07
C LYS A 30 -27.45 -26.04 11.72
N ARG A 31 -28.30 -26.07 10.69
CA ARG A 31 -27.97 -25.50 9.38
C ARG A 31 -27.61 -24.01 9.44
N ILE A 32 -28.32 -23.24 10.27
CA ILE A 32 -28.00 -21.81 10.47
C ILE A 32 -26.62 -21.64 11.11
N LYS A 33 -26.30 -22.43 12.14
CA LYS A 33 -24.99 -22.37 12.81
C LYS A 33 -23.86 -22.81 11.89
N ASP A 34 -24.08 -23.88 11.13
CA ASP A 34 -23.09 -24.40 10.17
C ASP A 34 -22.80 -23.33 9.11
N ALA A 35 -23.83 -22.71 8.51
CA ALA A 35 -23.67 -21.64 7.53
C ALA A 35 -22.97 -20.40 8.12
N GLN A 36 -23.29 -20.02 9.36
CA GLN A 36 -22.59 -18.92 10.05
C GLN A 36 -21.13 -19.23 10.32
N SER A 37 -20.81 -20.49 10.67
CA SER A 37 -19.44 -20.93 10.92
C SER A 37 -18.62 -20.94 9.63
N GLU A 38 -19.22 -21.43 8.54
CA GLU A 38 -18.59 -21.51 7.23
C GLU A 38 -18.31 -20.10 6.67
N ALA A 39 -19.29 -19.20 6.72
CA ALA A 39 -19.10 -17.81 6.30
C ALA A 39 -18.00 -17.10 7.11
N LYS A 40 -17.91 -17.34 8.43
CA LYS A 40 -16.84 -16.80 9.26
C LYS A 40 -15.47 -17.36 8.86
N ALA A 41 -15.37 -18.66 8.59
CA ALA A 41 -14.13 -19.29 8.16
C ALA A 41 -13.65 -18.72 6.82
N GLU A 42 -14.56 -18.51 5.87
CA GLU A 42 -14.26 -17.91 4.56
C GLU A 42 -13.79 -16.46 4.70
N ILE A 43 -14.43 -15.66 5.55
CA ILE A 43 -13.99 -14.29 5.84
C ILE A 43 -12.58 -14.27 6.43
N GLU A 44 -12.28 -15.13 7.39
CA GLU A 44 -10.95 -15.18 8.01
C GLU A 44 -9.87 -15.65 7.02
N HIS A 45 -10.20 -16.62 6.15
CA HIS A 45 -9.30 -17.04 5.07
C HIS A 45 -9.02 -15.87 4.11
N PHE A 46 -10.06 -15.16 3.68
CA PHE A 46 -9.91 -14.00 2.78
C PHE A 46 -9.08 -12.88 3.42
N LYS A 47 -9.29 -12.59 4.70
CA LYS A 47 -8.48 -11.61 5.45
C LYS A 47 -7.02 -12.04 5.51
N ALA A 48 -6.75 -13.30 5.85
CA ALA A 48 -5.38 -13.80 5.93
C ALA A 48 -4.65 -13.70 4.58
N ASP A 49 -5.32 -14.03 3.48
CA ASP A 49 -4.74 -13.92 2.14
C ASP A 49 -4.50 -12.46 1.73
N ARG A 50 -5.44 -11.56 2.02
CA ARG A 50 -5.27 -10.13 1.77
C ARG A 50 -4.13 -9.54 2.60
N GLU A 51 -4.00 -9.94 3.85
CA GLU A 51 -2.92 -9.46 4.70
C GLU A 51 -1.55 -10.00 4.24
N ARG A 52 -1.48 -11.25 3.76
CA ARG A 52 -0.26 -11.77 3.12
C ARG A 52 0.11 -10.96 1.88
N GLN A 53 -0.85 -10.70 0.98
CA GLN A 53 -0.62 -9.89 -0.22
C GLN A 53 -0.16 -8.47 0.15
N TYR A 54 -0.78 -7.86 1.16
CA TYR A 54 -0.40 -6.54 1.64
C TYR A 54 1.04 -6.53 2.17
N LYS A 55 1.43 -7.49 3.01
CA LYS A 55 2.79 -7.59 3.54
C LYS A 55 3.84 -7.78 2.44
N VAL A 56 3.54 -8.57 1.41
CA VAL A 56 4.43 -8.74 0.25
C VAL A 56 4.60 -7.41 -0.50
N LEU A 57 3.51 -6.69 -0.76
CA LEU A 57 3.56 -5.39 -1.43
C LEU A 57 4.29 -4.34 -0.59
N GLU A 58 4.06 -4.33 0.72
CA GLU A 58 4.74 -3.45 1.67
C GLU A 58 6.26 -3.68 1.65
N GLN A 59 6.70 -4.94 1.70
CA GLN A 59 8.12 -5.28 1.60
C GLN A 59 8.72 -4.89 0.25
N GLN A 60 8.00 -5.10 -0.85
CA GLN A 60 8.43 -4.67 -2.18
C GLN A 60 8.54 -3.14 -2.29
N GLN A 61 7.58 -2.40 -1.74
CA GLN A 61 7.60 -0.93 -1.76
C GLN A 61 8.73 -0.37 -0.89
N LEU A 62 8.95 -0.94 0.30
CA LEU A 62 10.08 -0.56 1.15
C LEU A 62 11.42 -0.86 0.48
N GLY A 63 11.57 -2.03 -0.15
CA GLY A 63 12.75 -2.40 -0.93
C GLY A 63 13.00 -1.43 -2.10
N ASN A 64 11.96 -1.13 -2.88
CA ASN A 64 12.04 -0.20 -4.01
C ASN A 64 12.39 1.22 -3.58
N ARG A 65 11.85 1.70 -2.46
CA ARG A 65 12.15 3.04 -1.95
C ARG A 65 13.63 3.17 -1.59
N THR A 66 14.19 2.18 -0.88
CA THR A 66 15.62 2.18 -0.53
C THR A 66 16.49 2.14 -1.78
N GLN A 67 16.19 1.25 -2.73
CA GLN A 67 16.92 1.17 -4.01
C GLN A 67 16.87 2.49 -4.80
N MET A 68 15.70 3.13 -4.88
CA MET A 68 15.53 4.40 -5.55
C MET A 68 16.36 5.51 -4.87
N THR A 69 16.37 5.56 -3.53
CA THR A 69 17.19 6.54 -2.79
C THR A 69 18.69 6.31 -2.97
N GLU A 70 19.14 5.05 -3.00
CA GLU A 70 20.54 4.71 -3.26
C GLU A 70 20.95 5.08 -4.69
N GLN A 71 20.11 4.80 -5.68
CA GLN A 71 20.37 5.14 -7.07
C GLN A 71 20.41 6.65 -7.28
N SER A 72 19.45 7.38 -6.70
CA SER A 72 19.41 8.84 -6.73
C SER A 72 20.66 9.47 -6.08
N SER A 73 21.10 8.91 -4.94
CA SER A 73 22.34 9.35 -4.26
C SER A 73 23.59 9.11 -5.11
N LYS A 74 23.70 7.92 -5.73
CA LYS A 74 24.81 7.60 -6.65
C LYS A 74 24.84 8.54 -7.85
N GLU A 75 23.68 8.78 -8.47
CA GLU A 75 23.57 9.68 -9.61
C GLU A 75 23.93 11.12 -9.23
N THR A 76 23.48 11.58 -8.07
CA THR A 76 23.85 12.90 -7.52
C THR A 76 25.36 13.02 -7.32
N GLN A 77 26.00 11.98 -6.77
CA GLN A 77 27.47 11.98 -6.60
C GLN A 77 28.22 12.03 -7.93
N ILE A 78 27.73 11.31 -8.95
CA ILE A 78 28.29 11.35 -10.31
C ILE A 78 28.16 12.76 -10.89
N GLN A 79 27.00 13.39 -10.78
CA GLN A 79 26.77 14.75 -11.28
C GLN A 79 27.65 15.78 -10.56
N ILE A 80 27.81 15.67 -9.24
CA ILE A 80 28.73 16.52 -8.47
C ILE A 80 30.18 16.32 -8.94
N GLY A 81 30.60 15.08 -9.18
CA GLY A 81 31.92 14.77 -9.72
C GLY A 81 32.15 15.42 -11.09
N ALA A 82 31.19 15.30 -11.99
CA ALA A 82 31.22 15.92 -13.32
C ALA A 82 31.30 17.45 -13.23
N LEU A 83 30.47 18.07 -12.38
CA LEU A 83 30.47 19.53 -12.14
C LEU A 83 31.83 20.01 -11.61
N LYS A 84 32.43 19.29 -10.65
CA LYS A 84 33.76 19.63 -10.13
C LYS A 84 34.84 19.54 -11.21
N SER A 85 34.81 18.50 -12.04
CA SER A 85 35.74 18.36 -13.15
C SER A 85 35.60 19.49 -14.17
N GLN A 86 34.37 19.85 -14.54
CA GLN A 86 34.10 20.97 -15.43
C GLN A 86 34.58 22.30 -14.83
N TYR A 87 34.32 22.52 -13.53
CA TYR A 87 34.80 23.70 -12.82
C TYR A 87 36.32 23.82 -12.90
N GLU A 88 37.07 22.78 -12.53
CA GLU A 88 38.54 22.84 -12.54
C GLU A 88 39.09 23.04 -13.96
N SER A 89 38.46 22.44 -14.98
CA SER A 89 38.89 22.63 -16.38
C SER A 89 38.71 24.07 -16.89
N ASN A 90 37.61 24.74 -16.50
CA ASN A 90 37.27 26.06 -17.01
C ASN A 90 37.78 27.21 -16.12
N LYS A 91 38.15 26.91 -14.87
CA LYS A 91 38.54 27.90 -13.86
C LYS A 91 39.70 28.77 -14.31
N GLN A 92 40.76 28.18 -14.86
CA GLN A 92 41.95 28.92 -15.25
C GLN A 92 41.68 29.87 -16.43
N GLU A 93 40.95 29.40 -17.45
CA GLU A 93 40.57 30.20 -18.59
C GLU A 93 39.67 31.39 -18.17
N LEU A 94 38.68 31.13 -17.32
CA LEU A 94 37.78 32.17 -16.80
C LEU A 94 38.55 33.24 -16.00
N LEU A 95 39.47 32.83 -15.14
CA LEU A 95 40.29 33.75 -14.35
C LEU A 95 41.16 34.63 -15.24
N GLN A 96 41.82 34.06 -16.26
CA GLN A 96 42.60 34.84 -17.20
C GLN A 96 41.73 35.86 -17.94
N ARG A 97 40.55 35.44 -18.43
CA ARG A 97 39.59 36.32 -19.11
C ARG A 97 39.18 37.50 -18.23
N ILE A 98 38.86 37.25 -16.97
CA ILE A 98 38.46 38.30 -16.01
C ILE A 98 39.63 39.26 -15.76
N ILE A 99 40.84 38.75 -15.50
CA ILE A 99 42.02 39.59 -15.26
C ILE A 99 42.30 40.47 -16.47
N THR A 100 42.26 39.92 -17.68
CA THR A 100 42.47 40.70 -18.91
C THR A 100 41.45 41.82 -19.05
N LEU A 101 40.16 41.55 -18.81
CA LEU A 101 39.11 42.57 -18.90
C LEU A 101 39.25 43.67 -17.84
N VAL A 102 39.65 43.31 -16.61
CA VAL A 102 39.83 44.28 -15.52
C VAL A 102 41.06 45.17 -15.76
N CYS A 103 42.12 44.62 -16.38
CA CYS A 103 43.34 45.36 -16.68
C CYS A 103 43.29 46.13 -18.02
N ASP A 104 42.34 45.85 -18.92
CA ASP A 104 42.15 46.57 -20.19
C ASP A 104 41.36 47.87 -19.99
N ILE A 105 42.01 48.87 -19.39
CA ILE A 105 41.41 50.19 -19.18
C ILE A 105 41.40 50.96 -20.51
N LYS A 106 40.21 51.16 -21.06
CA LYS A 106 39.96 52.01 -22.24
C LYS A 106 39.29 53.31 -21.81
N PRO A 107 40.07 54.37 -21.55
CA PRO A 107 39.51 55.67 -21.21
C PRO A 107 38.82 56.25 -22.45
N GLU A 108 37.50 56.33 -22.41
CA GLU A 108 36.70 57.04 -23.41
C GLU A 108 36.21 58.36 -22.84
N ALA A 109 36.33 59.41 -23.64
CA ALA A 109 35.71 60.69 -23.31
C ALA A 109 34.19 60.51 -23.31
N HIS A 110 33.54 61.05 -22.28
CA HIS A 110 32.08 61.02 -22.20
C HIS A 110 31.48 61.64 -23.47
N ILE A 111 30.36 61.12 -23.95
CA ILE A 111 29.73 61.46 -25.25
C ILE A 111 29.48 62.99 -25.39
N ASN A 112 29.33 63.69 -24.27
CA ASN A 112 29.09 65.13 -24.20
C ASN A 112 30.34 65.97 -23.84
N ALA A 113 31.54 65.40 -23.88
CA ALA A 113 32.77 66.13 -23.61
C ALA A 113 32.96 67.21 -24.69
N ARG A 114 32.78 68.49 -24.30
CA ARG A 114 33.09 69.64 -25.15
C ARG A 114 34.50 70.10 -24.78
N PHE A 115 35.40 70.03 -25.77
CA PHE A 115 36.76 70.57 -25.69
C PHE A 115 36.76 72.10 -25.81
#